data_AF-A0A4Y2VX51-F1
#
_entry.id   AF-A0A4Y2VX51-F1
#
_cell.length_a   1.000
_cell.length_b   1.000
_cell.length_c   1.000
_cell.angle_alpha   90.00
_cell.angle_beta   90.00
_cell.angle_gamma   90.00
#
_symmetry.space_group_name_H-M   'P 1'
#
loop_
_entity.id
_entity.type
_entity.pdbx_description
1 polymer ?
#
loop_
_entity_poly.entity_id
_entity_poly.type
_entity_poly.pdbx_seq_one_letter_code
_entity_poly.pdbx_strand_id
1 'polypeptide(L)'
;MAIKSGNCKEDLAVRDPGPLSHSKRLTTANRTLRRNLSEESPTPELQEIVVFILKSYVPMWFSIKRSKYFTEGPKLVYQSIQSSRYLPEDLRNIVNPVIERNDFFAHPEHLKLAMTQDNTKHIRKLGLRRILKVRQLDQKRTTIGTFMSPKLNFKAQNYSEIINWMDCDLSSPPLSKDISDDAIKSLFKVTQSLIGI
;
A
#
# COMPACT_ATOMS: atom_id res chain seq x y z
N MET A 1 -10.63 -16.15 -16.69
CA MET A 1 -10.42 -14.93 -15.87
C MET A 1 -9.64 -13.95 -16.72
N ALA A 2 -10.27 -12.83 -17.12
CA ALA A 2 -9.73 -11.85 -18.07
C ALA A 2 -8.28 -11.42 -17.79
N ILE A 3 -7.90 -11.30 -16.52
CA ILE A 3 -6.54 -10.93 -16.11
C ILE A 3 -5.49 -11.99 -16.47
N LYS A 4 -5.86 -13.28 -16.45
CA LYS A 4 -4.96 -14.41 -16.78
C LYS A 4 -5.02 -14.81 -18.26
N SER A 5 -6.17 -14.60 -18.91
CA SER A 5 -6.46 -15.06 -20.28
C SER A 5 -6.55 -13.94 -21.32
N GLY A 6 -6.48 -12.67 -20.93
CA GLY A 6 -6.74 -11.51 -21.80
C GLY A 6 -8.22 -11.32 -22.18
N ASN A 7 -9.03 -12.39 -22.15
CA ASN A 7 -10.43 -12.35 -22.56
C ASN A 7 -11.36 -11.80 -21.46
N CYS A 8 -11.84 -10.57 -21.65
CA CYS A 8 -12.95 -9.96 -20.90
C CYS A 8 -14.26 -10.16 -21.67
N LYS A 9 -15.40 -10.28 -20.97
CA LYS A 9 -16.71 -10.26 -21.64
C LYS A 9 -17.05 -8.83 -22.08
N GLU A 10 -17.65 -8.64 -23.25
CA GLU A 10 -18.03 -7.32 -23.77
C GLU A 10 -18.85 -6.48 -22.77
N ASP A 11 -19.75 -7.09 -22.03
CA ASP A 11 -20.63 -6.41 -21.05
C ASP A 11 -19.84 -5.73 -19.91
N LEU A 12 -18.73 -6.33 -19.49
CA LEU A 12 -17.82 -5.77 -18.49
C LEU A 12 -16.83 -4.76 -19.08
N ALA A 13 -16.45 -4.93 -20.35
CA ALA A 13 -15.54 -4.01 -21.04
C ALA A 13 -16.18 -2.63 -21.29
N VAL A 14 -17.50 -2.58 -21.43
CA VAL A 14 -18.27 -1.34 -21.73
C VAL A 14 -18.76 -0.64 -20.46
N ARG A 15 -18.55 -1.23 -19.27
CA ARG A 15 -19.00 -0.61 -18.00
C ARG A 15 -18.15 0.61 -17.63
N ASP A 16 -18.79 1.77 -17.59
CA ASP A 16 -18.23 2.97 -16.98
C ASP A 16 -18.39 2.89 -15.44
N PRO A 17 -17.31 2.93 -14.64
CA PRO A 17 -17.40 2.97 -13.17
C PRO A 17 -18.04 4.26 -12.64
N GLY A 18 -18.33 5.23 -13.51
CA GLY A 18 -18.89 6.52 -13.15
C GLY A 18 -17.87 7.43 -12.46
N PRO A 19 -18.23 8.71 -12.23
CA PRO A 19 -17.33 9.68 -11.64
C PRO A 19 -17.03 9.36 -10.17
N LEU A 20 -15.75 9.12 -9.84
CA LEU A 20 -15.28 8.96 -8.48
C LEU A 20 -15.48 10.25 -7.66
N SER A 21 -16.43 10.25 -6.72
CA SER A 21 -16.70 11.40 -5.85
C SER A 21 -15.65 11.54 -4.72
N HIS A 22 -14.56 12.24 -5.01
CA HIS A 22 -13.49 12.51 -4.04
C HIS A 22 -13.75 13.69 -3.08
N SER A 23 -14.81 14.49 -3.31
CA SER A 23 -15.01 15.80 -2.68
C SER A 23 -15.45 15.73 -1.21
N LYS A 24 -16.19 14.69 -0.81
CA LYS A 24 -16.86 14.64 0.50
C LYS A 24 -15.90 14.71 1.70
N ARG A 25 -14.75 14.04 1.64
CA ARG A 25 -13.82 13.96 2.78
C ARG A 25 -13.06 15.27 3.04
N LEU A 26 -12.59 15.94 1.99
CA LEU A 26 -11.88 17.21 2.11
C LEU A 26 -12.81 18.34 2.56
N THR A 27 -14.07 18.34 2.11
CA THR A 27 -15.08 19.29 2.58
C THR A 27 -15.32 19.15 4.08
N THR A 28 -15.42 17.93 4.62
CA THR A 28 -15.57 17.72 6.06
C THR A 28 -14.37 18.25 6.83
N ALA A 29 -13.14 17.91 6.42
CA ALA A 29 -11.94 18.41 7.08
C ALA A 29 -11.88 19.95 7.10
N ASN A 30 -12.17 20.60 5.97
CA ASN A 30 -12.19 22.06 5.87
C ASN A 30 -13.28 22.70 6.74
N ARG A 31 -14.46 22.07 6.85
CA ARG A 31 -15.54 22.53 7.73
C ARG A 31 -15.14 22.43 9.20
N THR A 32 -14.51 21.33 9.61
CA THR A 32 -14.01 21.16 10.98
C THR A 32 -12.96 22.20 11.34
N LEU A 33 -12.00 22.46 10.44
CA LEU A 33 -10.98 23.50 10.65
C LEU A 33 -11.60 24.89 10.80
N ARG A 34 -12.56 25.26 9.94
CA ARG A 34 -13.27 26.54 10.05
C ARG A 34 -14.07 26.64 11.34
N ARG A 35 -14.76 25.57 11.73
CA ARG A 35 -15.50 25.51 13.00
C ARG A 35 -14.59 25.80 14.19
N ASN A 36 -13.42 25.14 14.25
CA ASN A 36 -12.46 25.37 15.33
C ASN A 36 -11.95 26.82 15.39
N LEU A 37 -11.81 27.50 14.24
CA LEU A 37 -11.39 28.91 14.19
C LEU A 37 -12.51 29.89 14.57
N SER A 38 -13.78 29.46 14.49
CA SER A 38 -14.94 30.29 14.82
C SER A 38 -15.38 30.15 16.28
N GLU A 39 -14.89 29.16 17.01
CA GLU A 39 -15.17 28.97 18.44
C GLU A 39 -14.12 29.71 19.29
N GLU A 40 -14.55 30.59 20.20
CA GLU A 40 -13.65 31.33 21.11
C GLU A 40 -12.91 30.39 22.08
N SER A 41 -13.56 29.29 22.47
CA SER A 41 -13.02 28.24 23.33
C SER A 41 -13.36 26.85 22.78
N PRO A 42 -12.58 26.34 21.80
CA PRO A 42 -12.82 25.04 21.18
C PRO A 42 -12.73 23.91 22.20
N THR A 43 -13.63 22.93 22.10
CA THR A 43 -13.60 21.77 23.01
C THR A 43 -12.33 20.94 22.81
N PRO A 44 -11.82 20.24 23.84
CA PRO A 44 -10.64 19.38 23.72
C PRO A 44 -10.78 18.35 22.58
N GLU A 45 -11.96 17.76 22.42
CA GLU A 45 -12.25 16.77 21.37
C GLU A 45 -12.17 17.39 19.98
N LEU A 46 -12.67 18.63 19.81
CA LEU A 46 -12.55 19.34 18.55
C LEU A 46 -11.08 19.64 18.22
N GLN A 47 -10.29 20.04 19.22
CA GLN A 47 -8.86 20.27 19.06
C GLN A 47 -8.12 18.99 18.67
N GLU A 48 -8.45 17.84 19.27
CA GLU A 48 -7.87 16.54 18.89
C GLU A 48 -8.16 16.18 17.42
N ILE A 49 -9.40 16.39 16.96
CA ILE A 49 -9.75 16.15 15.55
C ILE A 49 -8.96 17.09 14.64
N VAL A 50 -8.80 18.37 15.02
CA VAL A 50 -8.01 19.33 14.25
C VAL A 50 -6.54 18.91 14.18
N VAL A 51 -5.95 18.49 15.30
CA VAL A 51 -4.58 17.96 15.35
C VAL A 51 -4.46 16.73 14.45
N PHE A 52 -5.44 15.83 14.46
CA PHE A 52 -5.48 14.68 13.54
C PHE A 52 -5.56 15.09 12.07
N ILE A 53 -6.39 16.08 11.75
CA ILE A 53 -6.52 16.60 10.39
C ILE A 53 -5.18 17.14 9.90
N LEU A 54 -4.49 17.94 10.72
CA LEU A 54 -3.24 18.60 10.36
C LEU A 54 -2.05 17.64 10.32
N LYS A 55 -1.93 16.71 11.28
CA LYS A 55 -0.78 15.81 11.39
C LYS A 55 -0.88 14.55 10.53
N SER A 56 -2.09 14.04 10.31
CA SER A 56 -2.29 12.75 9.64
C SER A 56 -3.06 12.90 8.33
N TYR A 57 -4.28 13.45 8.36
CA TYR A 57 -5.17 13.44 7.20
C TYR A 57 -4.65 14.29 6.03
N VAL A 58 -4.31 15.56 6.27
CA VAL A 58 -3.86 16.49 5.22
C VAL A 58 -2.55 16.03 4.57
N PRO A 59 -1.49 15.69 5.34
CA PRO A 59 -0.25 15.17 4.76
C PRO A 59 -0.49 13.91 3.93
N MET A 60 -1.32 12.97 4.42
CA MET A 60 -1.64 11.76 3.67
C MET A 60 -2.41 12.05 2.39
N TRP A 61 -3.37 12.97 2.43
CA TRP A 61 -4.13 13.39 1.25
C TRP A 61 -3.20 13.94 0.16
N PHE A 62 -2.26 14.82 0.53
CA PHE A 62 -1.26 15.34 -0.40
C PHE A 62 -0.31 14.25 -0.91
N SER A 63 0.18 13.37 -0.04
CA SER A 63 1.01 12.23 -0.44
C SER A 63 0.33 11.36 -1.50
N ILE A 64 -0.96 11.02 -1.28
CA ILE A 64 -1.74 10.23 -2.22
C ILE A 64 -1.92 10.97 -3.56
N LYS A 65 -2.24 12.27 -3.52
CA LYS A 65 -2.46 13.07 -4.74
C LYS A 65 -1.19 13.33 -5.54
N ARG A 66 -0.04 13.39 -4.88
CA ARG A 66 1.26 13.56 -5.52
C ARG A 66 1.84 12.26 -6.06
N SER A 67 1.38 11.12 -5.56
CA SER A 67 1.85 9.82 -6.01
C SER A 67 1.39 9.53 -7.44
N LYS A 68 2.33 9.08 -8.28
CA LYS A 68 2.08 8.78 -9.70
C LYS A 68 2.11 7.29 -10.02
N TYR A 69 2.72 6.48 -9.14
CA TYR A 69 3.01 5.08 -9.41
C TYR A 69 2.35 4.18 -8.37
N PHE A 70 1.80 3.05 -8.83
CA PHE A 70 1.19 2.06 -7.95
C PHE A 70 2.21 1.41 -7.00
N THR A 71 3.50 1.41 -7.37
CA THR A 71 4.62 0.93 -6.52
C THR A 71 4.86 1.80 -5.29
N GLU A 72 4.34 3.03 -5.26
CA GLU A 72 4.34 3.87 -4.06
C GLU A 72 3.19 3.52 -3.11
N GLY A 73 2.18 2.77 -3.56
CA GLY A 73 1.02 2.37 -2.77
C GLY A 73 1.37 1.77 -1.40
N PRO A 74 2.21 0.73 -1.31
CA PRO A 74 2.60 0.16 -0.02
C PRO A 74 3.30 1.16 0.91
N LYS A 75 4.10 2.09 0.35
CA LYS A 75 4.77 3.15 1.12
C LYS A 75 3.75 4.15 1.68
N LEU A 76 2.68 4.46 0.93
CA LEU A 76 1.58 5.30 1.41
C LEU A 76 0.77 4.63 2.53
N VAL A 77 0.55 3.32 2.45
CA VAL A 77 -0.07 2.57 3.56
C VAL A 77 0.81 2.63 4.80
N TYR A 78 2.12 2.41 4.64
CA TYR A 78 3.08 2.55 5.74
C TYR A 78 3.11 3.98 6.32
N GLN A 79 3.11 5.01 5.46
CA GLN A 79 3.05 6.41 5.89
C GLN A 79 1.77 6.70 6.70
N SER A 80 0.63 6.10 6.32
CA SER A 80 -0.63 6.21 7.08
C SER A 80 -0.49 5.62 8.48
N ILE A 81 0.07 4.40 8.59
CA ILE A 81 0.39 3.76 9.86
C ILE A 81 1.30 4.66 10.70
N GLN A 82 2.41 5.14 10.13
CA GLN A 82 3.37 5.97 10.84
C GLN A 82 2.74 7.28 11.34
N SER A 83 1.91 7.92 10.51
CA SER A 83 1.25 9.18 10.84
C SER A 83 0.19 9.06 11.95
N SER A 84 -0.27 7.86 12.28
CA SER A 84 -1.25 7.63 13.36
C SER A 84 -0.60 7.20 14.68
N ARG A 85 0.72 6.92 14.71
CA ARG A 85 1.41 6.40 15.90
C ARG A 85 1.41 7.31 17.11
N TYR A 86 1.37 8.63 16.89
CA TYR A 86 1.37 9.61 17.98
C TYR A 86 0.04 9.62 18.75
N LEU A 87 -1.03 9.07 18.18
CA LEU A 87 -2.34 9.04 18.82
C LEU A 87 -2.30 8.15 20.06
N PRO A 88 -3.07 8.48 21.11
CA PRO A 88 -3.32 7.60 22.24
C PRO A 88 -4.05 6.32 21.80
N GLU A 89 -4.02 5.30 22.64
CA GLU A 89 -4.44 3.94 22.26
C GLU A 89 -5.91 3.82 21.87
N ASP A 90 -6.78 4.48 22.62
CA ASP A 90 -8.20 4.64 22.35
C ASP A 90 -8.47 5.22 20.96
N LEU A 91 -7.78 6.30 20.58
CA LEU A 91 -7.93 6.90 19.25
C LEU A 91 -7.30 6.02 18.15
N ARG A 92 -6.18 5.33 18.42
CA ARG A 92 -5.62 4.35 17.47
C ARG A 92 -6.57 3.20 17.21
N ASN A 93 -7.32 2.75 18.21
CA ASN A 93 -8.33 1.69 18.05
C ASN A 93 -9.46 2.10 17.11
N ILE A 94 -9.73 3.40 16.95
CA ILE A 94 -10.68 3.94 15.97
C ILE A 94 -10.04 4.06 14.58
N VAL A 95 -8.78 4.52 14.51
CA VAL A 95 -8.09 4.82 13.23
C VAL A 95 -7.56 3.56 12.54
N ASN A 96 -7.00 2.60 13.27
CA ASN A 96 -6.38 1.41 12.71
C ASN A 96 -7.34 0.58 11.83
N PRO A 97 -8.59 0.30 12.26
CA PRO A 97 -9.57 -0.38 11.40
C PRO A 97 -9.95 0.41 10.15
N VAL A 98 -9.80 1.75 10.16
CA VAL A 98 -9.99 2.56 8.95
C VAL A 98 -8.83 2.35 7.98
N ILE A 99 -7.59 2.28 8.48
CA ILE A 99 -6.40 2.02 7.66
C ILE A 99 -6.47 0.60 7.07
N GLU A 100 -6.79 -0.42 7.88
CA GLU A 100 -6.95 -1.81 7.42
C GLU A 100 -8.03 -1.94 6.34
N ARG A 101 -9.19 -1.28 6.48
CA ARG A 101 -10.22 -1.32 5.43
C ARG A 101 -9.78 -0.71 4.09
N ASN A 102 -8.71 0.07 4.07
CA ASN A 102 -8.18 0.72 2.86
C ASN A 102 -6.79 0.18 2.47
N ASP A 103 -6.43 -1.02 2.94
CA ASP A 103 -5.10 -1.61 2.84
C ASP A 103 -4.80 -2.35 1.54
N PHE A 104 -5.60 -2.15 0.48
CA PHE A 104 -5.46 -2.87 -0.79
C PHE A 104 -4.01 -2.86 -1.35
N PHE A 105 -3.32 -1.74 -1.17
CA PHE A 105 -1.92 -1.59 -1.59
C PHE A 105 -0.90 -2.29 -0.67
N ALA A 106 -1.29 -2.79 0.49
CA ALA A 106 -0.47 -3.65 1.34
C ALA A 106 -0.46 -5.12 0.90
N HIS A 107 -1.24 -5.48 -0.13
CA HIS A 107 -1.24 -6.84 -0.66
C HIS A 107 0.19 -7.32 -0.99
N PRO A 108 0.55 -8.60 -0.71
CA PRO A 108 1.90 -9.12 -0.93
C PRO A 108 2.44 -8.87 -2.35
N GLU A 109 1.56 -8.90 -3.35
CA GLU A 109 1.90 -8.61 -4.74
C GLU A 109 2.42 -7.18 -4.93
N HIS A 110 1.66 -6.17 -4.46
CA HIS A 110 2.04 -4.77 -4.54
C HIS A 110 3.33 -4.51 -3.75
N LEU A 111 3.48 -5.14 -2.59
CA LEU A 111 4.70 -5.05 -1.79
C LEU A 111 5.92 -5.59 -2.53
N LYS A 112 5.83 -6.76 -3.17
CA LYS A 112 6.93 -7.30 -3.97
C LYS A 112 7.33 -6.37 -5.10
N LEU A 113 6.36 -5.80 -5.82
CA LEU A 113 6.61 -4.86 -6.92
C LEU A 113 7.19 -3.53 -6.45
N ALA A 114 6.74 -3.01 -5.31
CA ALA A 114 7.32 -1.82 -4.71
C ALA A 114 8.78 -2.05 -4.29
N MET A 115 9.06 -3.22 -3.70
CA MET A 115 10.42 -3.57 -3.28
C MET A 115 11.40 -3.62 -4.44
N THR A 116 11.02 -4.14 -5.61
CA THR A 116 11.96 -4.25 -6.75
C THR A 116 12.42 -2.89 -7.28
N GLN A 117 11.61 -1.84 -7.10
CA GLN A 117 11.91 -0.46 -7.49
C GLN A 117 12.44 0.41 -6.33
N ASP A 118 12.66 -0.18 -5.15
CA ASP A 118 13.09 0.58 -3.99
C ASP A 118 14.48 1.19 -4.17
N ASN A 119 14.75 2.38 -3.63
CA ASN A 119 16.06 3.02 -3.72
C ASN A 119 17.12 2.27 -2.89
N THR A 120 16.70 1.54 -1.86
CA THR A 120 17.56 0.81 -0.95
C THR A 120 17.85 -0.60 -1.47
N LYS A 121 19.15 -0.88 -1.69
CA LYS A 121 19.64 -2.13 -2.31
C LYS A 121 19.17 -3.40 -1.58
N HIS A 122 19.17 -3.41 -0.25
CA HIS A 122 18.77 -4.60 0.50
C HIS A 122 17.27 -4.89 0.36
N ILE A 123 16.43 -3.86 0.26
CA ILE A 123 14.98 -3.98 0.02
C ILE A 123 14.72 -4.53 -1.40
N ARG A 124 15.43 -4.00 -2.41
CA ARG A 124 15.35 -4.56 -3.78
C ARG A 124 15.69 -6.04 -3.82
N LYS A 125 16.81 -6.42 -3.20
CA LYS A 125 17.23 -7.83 -3.11
C LYS A 125 16.18 -8.68 -2.41
N LEU A 126 15.57 -8.17 -1.33
CA LEU A 126 14.49 -8.87 -0.62
C LEU A 126 13.26 -9.09 -1.53
N GLY A 127 12.82 -8.05 -2.25
CA GLY A 127 11.69 -8.14 -3.19
C GLY A 127 11.91 -9.18 -4.28
N LEU A 128 13.07 -9.14 -4.94
CA LEU A 128 13.42 -10.11 -5.99
C LEU A 128 13.51 -11.55 -5.43
N ARG A 129 13.99 -11.74 -4.19
CA ARG A 129 14.11 -13.08 -3.57
C ARG A 129 12.74 -13.66 -3.30
N ARG A 130 11.82 -12.81 -2.82
CA ARG A 130 10.42 -13.18 -2.59
C ARG A 130 9.75 -13.57 -3.90
N ILE A 131 9.96 -12.84 -4.99
CA ILE A 131 9.41 -13.20 -6.31
C ILE A 131 9.89 -14.58 -6.74
N LEU A 132 11.20 -14.83 -6.73
CA LEU A 132 11.76 -16.14 -7.10
C LEU A 132 11.19 -17.28 -6.24
N LYS A 133 11.11 -17.08 -4.92
CA LYS A 133 10.56 -18.08 -4.00
C LYS A 133 9.10 -18.38 -4.31
N VAL A 134 8.29 -17.36 -4.59
CA VAL A 134 6.87 -17.56 -4.88
C VAL A 134 6.64 -18.23 -6.23
N ARG A 135 7.46 -17.95 -7.26
CA ARG A 135 7.38 -18.68 -8.53
C ARG A 135 7.61 -20.18 -8.38
N GLN A 136 8.55 -20.58 -7.52
CA GLN A 136 8.80 -21.99 -7.19
C GLN A 136 7.59 -22.63 -6.49
N LEU A 137 6.86 -21.87 -5.68
CA LEU A 137 5.63 -22.34 -5.03
C LEU A 137 4.47 -22.44 -6.03
N ASP A 138 4.32 -21.45 -6.92
CA ASP A 138 3.26 -21.42 -7.93
C ASP A 138 3.36 -22.57 -8.95
N GLN A 139 4.57 -23.05 -9.27
CA GLN A 139 4.76 -24.25 -10.11
C GLN A 139 4.07 -25.50 -9.53
N LYS A 140 3.91 -25.57 -8.20
CA LYS A 140 3.29 -26.69 -7.50
C LYS A 140 1.81 -26.45 -7.22
N ARG A 141 1.28 -25.28 -7.59
CA ARG A 141 -0.03 -24.81 -7.16
C ARG A 141 -1.10 -25.19 -8.18
N THR A 142 -2.08 -25.96 -7.72
CA THR A 142 -3.22 -26.42 -8.53
C THR A 142 -4.44 -25.50 -8.42
N THR A 143 -4.49 -24.65 -7.39
CA THR A 143 -5.62 -23.77 -7.10
C THR A 143 -5.32 -22.32 -7.45
N ILE A 144 -6.36 -21.59 -7.88
CA ILE A 144 -6.29 -20.14 -8.09
C ILE A 144 -6.33 -19.47 -6.72
N GLY A 145 -5.34 -18.62 -6.42
CA GLY A 145 -5.33 -17.82 -5.19
C GLY A 145 -6.47 -16.82 -5.16
N THR A 146 -7.16 -16.74 -4.03
CA THR A 146 -8.19 -15.74 -3.76
C THR A 146 -7.55 -14.47 -3.21
N PHE A 147 -7.98 -13.30 -3.67
CA PHE A 147 -7.53 -12.04 -3.10
C PHE A 147 -8.00 -11.94 -1.64
N MET A 148 -7.05 -11.81 -0.72
CA MET A 148 -7.32 -11.61 0.71
C MET A 148 -6.54 -10.38 1.17
N SER A 149 -7.24 -9.42 1.79
CA SER A 149 -6.56 -8.29 2.44
C SER A 149 -5.70 -8.83 3.58
N PRO A 150 -4.39 -8.48 3.62
CA PRO A 150 -3.49 -8.98 4.64
C PRO A 150 -3.72 -8.26 5.96
N LYS A 151 -3.52 -8.94 7.09
CA LYS A 151 -3.54 -8.27 8.38
C LYS A 151 -2.34 -7.33 8.51
N LEU A 152 -2.59 -6.06 8.84
CA LEU A 152 -1.55 -5.05 8.93
C LEU A 152 -0.76 -5.14 10.25
N ASN A 153 0.56 -4.96 10.14
CA ASN A 153 1.46 -4.81 11.26
C ASN A 153 1.68 -3.32 11.57
N PHE A 154 0.89 -2.79 12.52
CA PHE A 154 1.00 -1.39 12.95
C PHE A 154 2.34 -1.03 13.63
N LYS A 155 3.13 -2.04 14.05
CA LYS A 155 4.45 -1.86 14.69
C LYS A 155 5.62 -1.92 13.70
N ALA A 156 5.36 -2.13 12.41
CA ALA A 156 6.39 -2.25 11.37
C ALA A 156 7.37 -1.06 11.34
N GLN A 157 8.66 -1.27 11.17
CA GLN A 157 9.61 -0.14 11.05
C GLN A 157 9.88 0.26 9.59
N ASN A 158 9.40 -0.55 8.66
CA ASN A 158 9.54 -0.34 7.24
C ASN A 158 8.27 -0.84 6.51
N TYR A 159 7.96 -0.24 5.36
CA TYR A 159 6.83 -0.68 4.54
C TYR A 159 6.95 -2.16 4.13
N SER A 160 8.17 -2.69 4.03
CA SER A 160 8.41 -4.11 3.71
C SER A 160 7.94 -5.11 4.78
N GLU A 161 7.60 -4.62 5.97
CA GLU A 161 7.19 -5.40 7.15
C GLU A 161 5.73 -5.15 7.56
N ILE A 162 4.96 -4.41 6.75
CA ILE A 162 3.57 -4.03 7.10
C ILE A 162 2.59 -5.19 7.07
N ILE A 163 3.01 -6.37 6.61
CA ILE A 163 2.21 -7.60 6.61
C ILE A 163 3.01 -8.75 7.22
N ASN A 164 2.30 -9.71 7.81
CA ASN A 164 2.89 -11.01 8.07
C ASN A 164 2.87 -11.87 6.81
N TRP A 165 4.05 -12.05 6.21
CA TRP A 165 4.22 -12.81 4.98
C TRP A 165 3.93 -14.31 5.11
N MET A 166 3.91 -14.84 6.34
CA MET A 166 3.59 -16.24 6.61
C MET A 166 2.09 -16.51 6.60
N ASP A 167 1.29 -15.48 6.91
CA ASP A 167 -0.18 -15.58 7.01
C ASP A 167 -0.87 -15.22 5.70
N CYS A 168 -0.11 -14.76 4.71
CA CYS A 168 -0.65 -14.30 3.43
C CYS A 168 -0.56 -15.39 2.37
N ASP A 169 -1.60 -15.50 1.55
CA ASP A 169 -1.51 -16.28 0.33
C ASP A 169 -0.56 -15.61 -0.67
N LEU A 170 0.55 -16.29 -1.00
CA LEU A 170 1.58 -15.73 -1.87
C LEU A 170 1.40 -16.24 -3.30
N SER A 171 1.21 -15.31 -4.23
CA SER A 171 1.23 -15.56 -5.68
C SER A 171 2.25 -14.67 -6.38
N SER A 172 2.80 -15.14 -7.51
CA SER A 172 3.73 -14.37 -8.32
C SER A 172 2.99 -13.20 -8.98
N PRO A 173 3.54 -11.97 -8.95
CA PRO A 173 2.93 -10.84 -9.64
C PRO A 173 2.77 -11.14 -11.14
N PRO A 174 1.57 -11.01 -11.74
CA PRO A 174 1.36 -11.19 -13.17
C PRO A 174 2.26 -10.27 -14.00
N LEU A 175 2.51 -9.05 -13.52
CA LEU A 175 3.41 -8.08 -14.15
C LEU A 175 4.87 -8.55 -14.25
N SER A 176 5.25 -9.58 -13.48
CA SER A 176 6.58 -10.16 -13.56
C SER A 176 6.64 -11.37 -14.49
N LYS A 177 5.50 -11.94 -14.91
CA LYS A 177 5.39 -13.28 -15.53
C LYS A 177 6.32 -13.46 -16.74
N ASP A 178 6.47 -12.44 -17.56
CA ASP A 178 7.25 -12.50 -18.80
C ASP A 178 8.76 -12.32 -18.58
N ILE A 179 9.18 -11.94 -17.37
CA ILE A 179 10.59 -11.82 -16.99
C ILE A 179 11.10 -13.18 -16.54
N SER A 180 12.13 -13.72 -17.19
CA SER A 180 12.70 -15.02 -16.82
C SER A 180 13.36 -15.00 -15.44
N ASP A 181 13.39 -16.16 -14.77
CA ASP A 181 14.06 -16.31 -13.48
C ASP A 181 15.56 -15.97 -13.57
N ASP A 182 16.22 -16.28 -14.70
CA ASP A 182 17.63 -15.98 -14.90
C ASP A 182 17.88 -14.49 -15.14
N ALA A 183 16.94 -13.77 -15.78
CA ALA A 183 16.99 -12.31 -15.85
C ALA A 183 16.81 -11.68 -14.45
N ILE A 184 15.95 -12.23 -13.60
CA ILE A 184 15.84 -11.79 -12.21
C ILE A 184 17.14 -12.08 -11.44
N LYS A 185 17.73 -13.26 -11.60
CA LYS A 185 19.03 -13.63 -11.00
C LYS A 185 20.19 -12.79 -11.52
N SER A 186 20.16 -12.31 -12.77
CA SER A 186 21.21 -11.42 -13.29
C SER A 186 21.13 -10.02 -12.67
N LEU A 187 19.92 -9.50 -12.42
CA LEU A 187 19.70 -8.25 -11.68
C LEU A 187 20.26 -8.31 -10.24
N PHE A 188 20.26 -9.50 -9.63
CA PHE A 188 20.94 -9.73 -8.35
C PHE A 188 22.47 -9.59 -8.43
N LYS A 189 23.08 -9.97 -9.56
CA LYS A 189 24.53 -9.94 -9.78
C LYS A 189 25.01 -8.54 -10.23
N VAL A 190 24.27 -7.85 -11.09
CA VAL A 190 24.59 -6.48 -11.58
C VAL A 190 24.62 -5.46 -10.44
N THR A 191 23.78 -5.63 -9.41
CA THR A 191 23.84 -4.77 -8.22
C THR A 191 25.12 -4.95 -7.39
N GLN A 192 26.01 -5.89 -7.74
CA GLN A 192 27.30 -6.10 -7.09
C GLN A 192 28.45 -5.32 -7.77
N SER A 193 28.32 -4.95 -9.05
CA SER A 193 29.39 -4.34 -9.85
C SER A 193 29.28 -2.82 -10.05
N LEU A 194 28.21 -2.16 -9.60
CA LEU A 194 28.01 -0.71 -9.81
C LEU A 194 28.59 0.20 -8.70
N ILE A 195 29.42 -0.33 -7.78
CA ILE A 195 30.18 0.51 -6.83
C ILE A 195 31.60 -0.03 -6.74
N GLY A 196 32.27 -0.01 -7.89
CA GLY A 196 33.70 -0.27 -8.02
C GLY A 196 34.37 0.84 -8.82
N ILE A 197 34.01 2.11 -8.54
CA ILE A 197 34.80 3.34 -8.76
C ILE A 197 34.36 4.32 -7.68
#